data_AF-A0A918PV79-F1
#
_entry.id   AF-A0A918PV79-F1
#
_cell.length_a   1.000
_cell.length_b   1.000
_cell.length_c   1.000
_cell.angle_alpha   90.00
_cell.angle_beta   90.00
_cell.angle_gamma   90.00
#
_symmetry.space_group_name_H-M   'P 1'
#
loop_
_entity.id
_entity.type
_entity.pdbx_description
1 polymer ?
#
loop_
_entity_poly.entity_id
_entity_poly.type
_entity_poly.pdbx_seq_one_letter_code
_entity_poly.pdbx_strand_id
1 'polypeptide(L)'
;MNRILVAVSAVTLGVMMTSCLNDEPTEYEKQVTRDDKALEVYISEKGIEAEKTISGYYYTRDVDVEDGVKIKDEDIVGIYYEMETLEGAFIGEHTMEDGDPVLFRYDVGAQTLAPIAMNLSVGLAEVGETLTLYVPSYVGFSDYGYGTLIPPYSHLKIKVTFAKIYSKDEVAAMEDNMIQEYLIENDLEGFTKMEKDVYVKVIDQGDTDTEKSKNGNTVSFTYGMYELGATDPFAKSSASVPTTLGVKDNLGFVDVGLNNLHNKAKIQVISPSSAAYTNLARVLPQSIRNDYFQKGYLNVQLNPFQPIFFDAEITGIK
;
A
#
# COMPACT_ATOMS: atom_id res chain seq x y z
N MET A 1 81.74 23.40 30.11
CA MET A 1 80.28 23.34 30.33
C MET A 1 79.94 21.92 30.71
N ASN A 2 79.47 21.75 31.96
CA ASN A 2 79.37 20.49 32.67
C ASN A 2 78.07 19.75 32.38
N ARG A 3 78.19 18.42 32.44
CA ARG A 3 77.17 17.38 32.60
C ARG A 3 76.43 17.55 33.95
N ILE A 4 75.21 16.98 34.09
CA ILE A 4 74.78 15.96 35.11
C ILE A 4 73.29 16.02 35.56
N LEU A 5 72.68 14.80 35.59
CA LEU A 5 71.56 14.18 36.34
C LEU A 5 70.13 14.80 36.31
N VAL A 6 69.03 14.12 35.90
CA VAL A 6 68.32 12.85 36.30
C VAL A 6 67.32 13.00 37.46
N ALA A 7 66.02 12.74 37.18
CA ALA A 7 65.02 12.03 38.00
C ALA A 7 63.72 11.90 37.15
N VAL A 8 63.35 10.74 36.58
CA VAL A 8 62.63 9.56 37.13
C VAL A 8 61.20 9.86 37.61
N SER A 9 60.25 9.07 37.07
CA SER A 9 58.85 8.80 37.49
C SER A 9 57.81 9.33 36.48
N ALA A 10 56.82 8.59 36.00
CA ALA A 10 56.47 7.18 36.15
C ALA A 10 55.66 6.78 34.90
N VAL A 11 56.01 5.64 34.29
CA VAL A 11 55.25 5.00 33.23
C VAL A 11 53.94 4.51 33.83
N THR A 12 52.84 5.22 33.61
CA THR A 12 51.49 4.70 33.88
C THR A 12 51.05 3.95 32.63
N LEU A 13 51.25 2.65 32.69
CA LEU A 13 50.73 1.64 31.78
C LEU A 13 49.19 1.66 31.92
N GLY A 14 48.53 2.54 31.16
CA GLY A 14 47.08 2.54 31.02
C GLY A 14 46.67 1.32 30.21
N VAL A 15 46.29 0.25 30.90
CA VAL A 15 45.66 -0.94 30.35
C VAL A 15 44.49 -0.49 29.47
N MET A 16 44.67 -0.58 28.15
CA MET A 16 43.56 -0.55 27.21
C MET A 16 42.69 -1.76 27.54
N MET A 17 41.57 -1.52 28.22
CA MET A 17 40.53 -2.52 28.34
C MET A 17 39.97 -2.74 26.94
N THR A 18 40.51 -3.73 26.24
CA THR A 18 39.85 -4.37 25.10
C THR A 18 38.61 -5.04 25.65
N SER A 19 37.54 -4.26 25.78
CA SER A 19 36.18 -4.79 25.81
C SER A 19 35.92 -5.35 24.41
N CYS A 20 36.35 -6.61 24.21
CA CYS A 20 35.73 -7.43 23.19
C CYS A 20 34.29 -7.67 23.69
N LEU A 21 33.38 -6.76 23.33
CA LEU A 21 31.96 -7.05 23.29
C LEU A 21 31.81 -8.22 22.33
N ASN A 22 31.71 -9.44 22.86
CA ASN A 22 31.07 -10.53 22.15
C ASN A 22 29.58 -10.17 22.09
N ASP A 23 29.22 -9.31 21.15
CA ASP A 23 27.82 -9.09 20.82
C ASP A 23 27.34 -10.37 20.12
N GLU A 24 26.72 -11.26 20.93
CA GLU A 24 25.99 -12.41 20.40
C GLU A 24 24.97 -11.89 19.39
N PRO A 25 24.91 -12.47 18.17
CA PRO A 25 23.99 -12.01 17.15
C PRO A 25 22.55 -12.11 17.66
N THR A 26 21.77 -11.08 17.40
CA THR A 26 20.34 -11.04 17.67
C THR A 26 19.61 -12.15 16.91
N GLU A 27 18.40 -12.52 17.36
CA GLU A 27 17.59 -13.51 16.64
C GLU A 27 17.26 -13.06 15.21
N TYR A 28 17.13 -11.75 14.99
CA TYR A 28 16.97 -11.17 13.66
C TYR A 28 18.22 -11.40 12.79
N GLU A 29 19.43 -11.08 13.27
CA GLU A 29 20.67 -11.30 12.52
C GLU A 29 20.91 -12.79 12.22
N LYS A 30 20.55 -13.67 13.16
CA LYS A 30 20.56 -15.12 12.93
C LYS A 30 19.56 -15.52 11.84
N GLN A 31 18.36 -14.94 11.81
CA GLN A 31 17.37 -15.19 10.76
C GLN A 31 17.86 -14.73 9.40
N VAL A 32 18.38 -13.50 9.28
CA VAL A 32 18.96 -12.96 8.04
C VAL A 32 20.07 -13.88 7.52
N THR A 33 20.98 -14.30 8.40
CA THR A 33 22.08 -15.22 8.03
C THR A 33 21.55 -16.58 7.55
N ARG A 34 20.50 -17.11 8.17
CA ARG A 34 19.88 -18.38 7.75
C ARG A 34 19.21 -18.25 6.39
N ASP A 35 18.46 -17.17 6.18
CA ASP A 35 17.75 -16.90 4.93
C ASP A 35 18.71 -16.70 3.76
N ASP A 36 19.73 -15.85 3.94
CA ASP A 36 20.74 -15.60 2.90
C ASP A 36 21.43 -16.89 2.47
N LYS A 37 21.79 -17.74 3.44
CA LYS A 37 22.39 -19.04 3.17
C LYS A 37 21.43 -19.98 2.45
N ALA A 38 20.15 -19.98 2.82
CA ALA A 38 19.13 -20.82 2.17
C ALA A 38 18.96 -20.42 0.69
N LEU A 39 18.92 -19.12 0.40
CA LEU A 39 18.85 -18.61 -0.97
C LEU A 39 20.11 -18.91 -1.76
N GLU A 40 21.31 -18.71 -1.20
CA GLU A 40 22.57 -19.04 -1.86
C GLU A 40 22.64 -20.52 -2.26
N VAL A 41 22.21 -21.42 -1.36
CA VAL A 41 22.10 -22.84 -1.66
C VAL A 41 21.09 -23.09 -2.76
N TYR A 42 19.88 -22.53 -2.67
CA TYR A 42 18.83 -22.70 -3.68
C TYR A 42 19.29 -22.26 -5.08
N ILE A 43 19.86 -21.07 -5.19
CA ILE A 43 20.37 -20.51 -6.45
C ILE A 43 21.46 -21.40 -7.04
N SER A 44 22.41 -21.85 -6.21
CA SER A 44 23.51 -22.72 -6.65
C SER A 44 23.03 -24.12 -7.06
N GLU A 45 22.14 -24.75 -6.28
CA GLU A 45 21.63 -26.09 -6.54
C GLU A 45 20.76 -26.15 -7.81
N LYS A 46 20.03 -25.07 -8.09
CA LYS A 46 19.22 -24.93 -9.31
C LYS A 46 20.01 -24.41 -10.51
N GLY A 47 21.26 -24.00 -10.34
CA GLY A 47 22.09 -23.45 -11.41
C GLY A 47 21.51 -22.15 -11.98
N ILE A 48 20.91 -21.32 -11.13
CA ILE A 48 20.28 -20.05 -11.54
C ILE A 48 21.37 -18.98 -11.64
N GLU A 49 21.47 -18.33 -12.80
CA GLU A 49 22.32 -17.16 -13.00
C GLU A 49 21.56 -15.88 -12.60
N ALA A 50 21.54 -15.58 -11.30
CA ALA A 50 20.85 -14.40 -10.75
C ALA A 50 21.81 -13.36 -10.16
N GLU A 51 21.39 -12.10 -10.20
CA GLU A 51 22.09 -10.99 -9.57
C GLU A 51 21.63 -10.81 -8.11
N LYS A 52 22.57 -10.68 -7.16
CA LYS A 52 22.26 -10.39 -5.76
C LYS A 52 22.15 -8.88 -5.54
N THR A 53 21.08 -8.44 -4.88
CA THR A 53 20.89 -7.03 -4.50
C THR A 53 21.51 -6.72 -3.14
N ILE A 54 21.71 -5.43 -2.85
CA ILE A 54 22.17 -4.97 -1.52
C ILE A 54 21.15 -5.27 -0.40
N SER A 55 19.88 -5.48 -0.76
CA SER A 55 18.80 -5.84 0.15
C SER A 55 18.71 -7.36 0.35
N GLY A 56 19.63 -8.14 -0.23
CA GLY A 56 19.84 -9.56 0.02
C GLY A 56 18.99 -10.52 -0.81
N TYR A 57 17.98 -10.03 -1.53
CA TYR A 57 17.26 -10.84 -2.51
C TYR A 57 18.03 -10.96 -3.83
N TYR A 58 17.74 -12.01 -4.60
CA TYR A 58 18.30 -12.25 -5.93
C TYR A 58 17.25 -12.01 -7.00
N TYR A 59 17.67 -11.70 -8.22
CA TYR A 59 16.75 -11.57 -9.34
C TYR A 59 17.34 -11.98 -10.69
N THR A 60 16.47 -12.38 -11.62
CA THR A 60 16.76 -12.56 -13.05
C THR A 60 15.90 -11.60 -13.87
N ARG A 61 16.41 -11.16 -15.04
CA ARG A 61 15.62 -10.51 -16.09
C ARG A 61 15.18 -11.57 -17.09
N ASP A 62 13.92 -11.96 -16.99
CA ASP A 62 13.35 -12.99 -17.86
C ASP A 62 12.90 -12.37 -19.20
N VAL A 63 12.43 -11.11 -19.14
CA VAL A 63 12.17 -10.27 -20.31
C VAL A 63 12.86 -8.93 -20.09
N ASP A 64 13.72 -8.59 -21.04
CA ASP A 64 14.44 -7.33 -21.11
C ASP A 64 13.85 -6.47 -22.24
N VAL A 65 13.89 -5.15 -22.08
CA VAL A 65 13.34 -4.20 -23.05
C VAL A 65 14.43 -3.18 -23.40
N GLU A 66 14.76 -3.07 -24.69
CA GLU A 66 15.68 -2.03 -25.14
C GLU A 66 14.99 -0.66 -25.07
N ASP A 67 15.64 0.30 -24.39
CA ASP A 67 15.15 1.67 -24.20
C ASP A 67 13.78 1.76 -23.51
N GLY A 68 13.50 0.87 -22.55
CA GLY A 68 12.27 0.88 -21.78
C GLY A 68 12.13 2.12 -20.88
N VAL A 69 10.88 2.46 -20.57
CA VAL A 69 10.60 3.63 -19.73
C VAL A 69 10.91 3.30 -18.27
N LYS A 70 11.87 4.03 -17.68
CA LYS A 70 12.16 3.95 -16.25
C LYS A 70 10.96 4.42 -15.43
N ILE A 71 10.60 3.62 -14.44
CA ILE A 71 9.58 3.94 -13.44
C ILE A 71 10.15 4.98 -12.46
N LYS A 72 9.37 6.02 -12.18
CA LYS A 72 9.76 7.16 -11.35
C LYS A 72 8.86 7.28 -10.13
N ASP A 73 9.36 8.03 -9.16
CA ASP A 73 8.60 8.41 -7.98
C ASP A 73 7.24 9.03 -8.38
N GLU A 74 6.18 8.65 -7.66
CA GLU A 74 4.77 9.00 -7.91
C GLU A 74 4.11 8.42 -9.18
N ASP A 75 4.82 7.60 -9.98
CA ASP A 75 4.18 6.90 -11.10
C ASP A 75 3.12 5.91 -10.59
N ILE A 76 2.01 5.81 -11.33
CA ILE A 76 1.01 4.76 -11.11
C ILE A 76 1.35 3.61 -12.03
N VAL A 77 1.73 2.48 -11.45
CA VAL A 77 2.27 1.34 -12.20
C VAL A 77 1.29 0.18 -12.12
N GLY A 78 1.01 -0.42 -13.28
CA GLY A 78 0.32 -1.70 -13.38
C GLY A 78 1.30 -2.85 -13.46
N ILE A 79 1.07 -3.88 -12.65
CA ILE A 79 1.86 -5.11 -12.64
C ILE A 79 0.99 -6.35 -12.83
N TYR A 80 1.60 -7.36 -13.43
CA TYR A 80 1.17 -8.75 -13.33
C TYR A 80 2.17 -9.51 -12.46
N TYR A 81 1.72 -10.54 -11.74
CA TYR A 81 2.62 -11.33 -10.91
C TYR A 81 2.20 -12.78 -10.79
N GLU A 82 3.17 -13.64 -10.50
CA GLU A 82 3.00 -15.01 -10.04
C GLU A 82 3.86 -15.18 -8.77
N MET A 83 3.32 -15.77 -7.72
CA MET A 83 3.99 -15.91 -6.43
C MET A 83 3.86 -17.32 -5.86
N GLU A 84 4.99 -17.89 -5.47
CA GLU A 84 5.11 -19.18 -4.78
C GLU A 84 6.21 -19.12 -3.71
N THR A 85 6.23 -20.08 -2.79
CA THR A 85 7.41 -20.28 -1.93
C THR A 85 8.54 -20.95 -2.73
N LEU A 86 9.79 -20.88 -2.26
CA LEU A 86 10.91 -21.59 -2.92
C LEU A 86 10.72 -23.11 -2.95
N GLU A 87 9.92 -23.65 -2.03
CA GLU A 87 9.52 -25.07 -1.99
C GLU A 87 8.41 -25.42 -3.00
N GLY A 88 7.85 -24.42 -3.70
CA GLY A 88 6.84 -24.58 -4.75
C GLY A 88 5.39 -24.55 -4.24
N ALA A 89 5.15 -24.05 -3.02
CA ALA A 89 3.78 -23.81 -2.56
C ALA A 89 3.23 -22.54 -3.24
N PHE A 90 2.21 -22.70 -4.08
CA PHE A 90 1.55 -21.59 -4.76
C PHE A 90 0.86 -20.65 -3.76
N ILE A 91 1.10 -19.35 -3.87
CA ILE A 91 0.53 -18.31 -3.01
C ILE A 91 -0.58 -17.55 -3.75
N GLY A 92 -0.32 -17.17 -5.01
CA GLY A 92 -1.30 -16.46 -5.83
C GLY A 92 -0.68 -15.86 -7.09
N GLU A 93 -1.53 -15.48 -8.02
CA GLU A 93 -1.14 -14.82 -9.27
C GLU A 93 -2.18 -13.80 -9.70
N HIS A 94 -1.78 -12.91 -10.59
CA HIS A 94 -2.64 -12.06 -11.41
C HIS A 94 -1.92 -11.83 -12.73
N THR A 95 -2.41 -12.46 -13.78
CA THR A 95 -1.79 -12.50 -15.12
C THR A 95 -2.61 -11.69 -16.12
N MET A 96 -2.10 -11.55 -17.36
CA MET A 96 -2.85 -10.89 -18.43
C MET A 96 -4.18 -11.61 -18.76
N GLU A 97 -4.30 -12.90 -18.46
CA GLU A 97 -5.53 -13.67 -18.67
C GLU A 97 -6.63 -13.30 -17.65
N ASP A 98 -6.23 -12.74 -16.50
CA ASP A 98 -7.14 -12.32 -15.42
C ASP A 98 -7.72 -10.91 -15.64
N GLY A 99 -7.23 -10.18 -16.64
CA GLY A 99 -7.72 -8.85 -17.03
C GLY A 99 -6.68 -7.74 -16.85
N ASP A 100 -7.14 -6.55 -16.47
CA ASP A 100 -6.29 -5.36 -16.29
C ASP A 100 -5.26 -5.56 -15.17
N PRO A 101 -4.06 -4.96 -15.26
CA PRO A 101 -2.99 -5.17 -14.30
C PRO A 101 -3.33 -4.59 -12.92
N VAL A 102 -2.71 -5.16 -11.88
CA VAL A 102 -2.87 -4.65 -10.51
C VAL A 102 -2.14 -3.32 -10.38
N LEU A 103 -2.88 -2.28 -10.00
CA LEU A 103 -2.32 -0.93 -9.86
C LEU A 103 -1.80 -0.65 -8.45
N PHE A 104 -0.65 0.02 -8.38
CA PHE A 104 -0.12 0.68 -7.18
C PHE A 104 0.53 2.02 -7.58
N ARG A 105 0.59 3.00 -6.66
CA ARG A 105 1.37 4.22 -6.87
C ARG A 105 2.72 4.06 -6.20
N TYR A 106 3.79 4.14 -6.98
CA TYR A 106 5.14 4.01 -6.47
C TYR A 106 5.56 5.25 -5.68
N ASP A 107 6.16 5.03 -4.52
CA ASP A 107 6.74 6.06 -3.66
C ASP A 107 8.09 5.53 -3.19
N VAL A 108 9.18 6.21 -3.58
CA VAL A 108 10.55 5.79 -3.27
C VAL A 108 10.81 5.86 -1.76
N GLY A 109 10.09 6.72 -1.03
CA GLY A 109 10.21 6.91 0.41
C GLY A 109 9.30 6.02 1.25
N ALA A 110 8.40 5.24 0.64
CA ALA A 110 7.42 4.44 1.35
C ALA A 110 7.29 3.00 0.80
N GLN A 111 6.77 2.11 1.64
CA GLN A 111 6.40 0.77 1.20
C GLN A 111 5.00 0.80 0.59
N THR A 112 4.94 0.82 -0.75
CA THR A 112 3.69 0.86 -1.53
C THR A 112 3.26 -0.51 -2.06
N LEU A 113 4.15 -1.51 -1.94
CA LEU A 113 3.87 -2.91 -2.23
C LEU A 113 4.26 -3.81 -1.05
N ALA A 114 3.46 -4.84 -0.79
CA ALA A 114 3.81 -5.99 0.03
C ALA A 114 3.65 -7.27 -0.81
N PRO A 115 4.66 -8.15 -0.85
CA PRO A 115 5.87 -8.18 -0.02
C PRO A 115 6.91 -7.10 -0.37
N ILE A 116 7.82 -6.79 0.58
CA ILE A 116 8.75 -5.63 0.51
C ILE A 116 9.62 -5.67 -0.76
N ALA A 117 10.12 -6.84 -1.14
CA ALA A 117 10.99 -7.01 -2.30
C ALA A 117 10.32 -6.59 -3.62
N MET A 118 8.99 -6.70 -3.74
CA MET A 118 8.30 -6.18 -4.93
C MET A 118 8.42 -4.67 -5.02
N ASN A 119 8.26 -3.94 -3.90
CA ASN A 119 8.48 -2.50 -3.85
C ASN A 119 9.92 -2.12 -4.23
N LEU A 120 10.90 -2.89 -3.73
CA LEU A 120 12.33 -2.65 -4.01
C LEU A 120 12.69 -2.93 -5.47
N SER A 121 12.03 -3.91 -6.10
CA SER A 121 12.30 -4.30 -7.48
C SER A 121 11.85 -3.26 -8.52
N VAL A 122 10.92 -2.36 -8.15
CA VAL A 122 10.44 -1.28 -9.03
C VAL A 122 11.60 -0.42 -9.53
N GLY A 123 12.57 -0.10 -8.66
CA GLY A 123 13.73 0.71 -9.01
C GLY A 123 14.74 0.00 -9.92
N LEU A 124 14.61 -1.31 -10.11
CA LEU A 124 15.45 -2.09 -11.02
C LEU A 124 14.86 -2.19 -12.42
N ALA A 125 13.55 -1.97 -12.53
CA ALA A 125 12.78 -2.33 -13.71
C ALA A 125 12.49 -1.15 -14.66
N GLU A 126 12.25 -1.51 -15.92
CA GLU A 126 11.62 -0.68 -16.94
C GLU A 126 10.24 -1.22 -17.30
N VAL A 127 9.38 -0.34 -17.82
CA VAL A 127 8.07 -0.75 -18.34
C VAL A 127 8.25 -1.76 -19.47
N GLY A 128 7.55 -2.88 -19.36
CA GLY A 128 7.60 -4.02 -20.27
C GLY A 128 8.50 -5.16 -19.79
N GLU A 129 9.41 -4.91 -18.83
CA GLU A 129 10.29 -5.95 -18.30
C GLU A 129 9.54 -6.96 -17.43
N THR A 130 10.10 -8.16 -17.37
CA THR A 130 9.69 -9.20 -16.42
C THR A 130 10.89 -9.66 -15.61
N LEU A 131 10.76 -9.54 -14.28
CA LEU A 131 11.77 -10.00 -13.33
C LEU A 131 11.27 -11.25 -12.60
N THR A 132 12.14 -12.23 -12.38
CA THR A 132 11.91 -13.25 -11.34
C THR A 132 12.77 -12.92 -10.13
N LEU A 133 12.13 -12.71 -8.98
CA LEU A 133 12.74 -12.40 -7.70
C LEU A 133 12.81 -13.65 -6.83
N TYR A 134 13.93 -13.86 -6.15
CA TYR A 134 14.12 -14.89 -5.13
C TYR A 134 14.38 -14.18 -3.80
N VAL A 135 13.39 -14.26 -2.91
CA VAL A 135 13.20 -13.30 -1.83
C VAL A 135 13.37 -13.99 -0.48
N PRO A 136 14.35 -13.58 0.35
CA PRO A 136 14.46 -14.07 1.71
C PRO A 136 13.34 -13.48 2.57
N SER A 137 13.01 -14.13 3.67
CA SER A 137 11.77 -13.82 4.38
C SER A 137 11.74 -12.40 4.94
N TYR A 138 12.88 -11.86 5.37
CA TYR A 138 12.97 -10.52 5.97
C TYR A 138 12.68 -9.36 5.00
N VAL A 139 12.78 -9.57 3.68
CA VAL A 139 12.24 -8.64 2.64
C VAL A 139 11.05 -9.25 1.88
N GLY A 140 10.53 -10.37 2.35
CA GLY A 140 9.27 -10.98 1.90
C GLY A 140 8.11 -10.52 2.79
N PHE A 141 7.53 -11.49 3.50
CA PHE A 141 6.47 -11.29 4.50
C PHE A 141 6.99 -11.32 5.95
N SER A 142 8.29 -11.53 6.17
CA SER A 142 8.91 -11.66 7.50
C SER A 142 8.24 -12.76 8.33
N ASP A 143 7.80 -12.44 9.55
CA ASP A 143 7.10 -13.34 10.47
C ASP A 143 5.59 -13.46 10.19
N TYR A 144 5.06 -12.71 9.23
CA TYR A 144 3.66 -12.84 8.84
C TYR A 144 3.40 -14.24 8.28
N GLY A 145 2.32 -14.85 8.76
CA GLY A 145 1.81 -16.10 8.24
C GLY A 145 0.32 -16.05 7.95
N TYR A 146 -0.10 -16.75 6.90
CA TYR A 146 -1.48 -16.88 6.46
C TYR A 146 -1.84 -18.36 6.22
N GLY A 147 -2.41 -18.98 7.24
CA GLY A 147 -2.77 -20.40 7.21
C GLY A 147 -1.59 -21.28 6.78
N THR A 148 -1.84 -22.17 5.82
CA THR A 148 -0.80 -22.98 5.15
C THR A 148 -0.31 -22.34 3.84
N LEU A 149 -0.94 -21.25 3.40
CA LEU A 149 -0.64 -20.59 2.13
C LEU A 149 0.71 -19.87 2.22
N ILE A 150 0.92 -19.12 3.30
CA ILE A 150 2.16 -18.39 3.58
C ILE A 150 2.60 -18.79 4.99
N PRO A 151 3.50 -19.78 5.13
CA PRO A 151 4.15 -20.04 6.41
C PRO A 151 4.95 -18.81 6.88
N PRO A 152 5.03 -18.53 8.20
CA PRO A 152 5.97 -17.54 8.72
C PRO A 152 7.40 -17.82 8.26
N TYR A 153 8.16 -16.77 7.97
CA TYR A 153 9.53 -16.83 7.48
C TYR A 153 9.70 -17.56 6.14
N SER A 154 8.68 -17.57 5.30
CA SER A 154 8.77 -18.17 3.95
C SER A 154 9.74 -17.40 3.05
N HIS A 155 10.54 -18.14 2.29
CA HIS A 155 11.27 -17.62 1.14
C HIS A 155 10.37 -17.68 -0.09
N LEU A 156 10.37 -16.63 -0.90
CA LEU A 156 9.45 -16.50 -2.03
C LEU A 156 10.19 -16.55 -3.36
N LYS A 157 9.52 -17.08 -4.38
CA LYS A 157 9.82 -16.83 -5.78
C LYS A 157 8.67 -16.03 -6.36
N ILE A 158 8.98 -14.85 -6.90
CA ILE A 158 7.98 -13.91 -7.42
C ILE A 158 8.38 -13.54 -8.83
N LYS A 159 7.57 -13.92 -9.81
CA LYS A 159 7.69 -13.40 -11.16
C LYS A 159 6.79 -12.18 -11.28
N VAL A 160 7.32 -11.06 -11.74
CA VAL A 160 6.59 -9.79 -11.85
C VAL A 160 6.86 -9.13 -13.20
N THR A 161 5.79 -8.74 -13.88
CA THR A 161 5.85 -7.98 -15.14
C THR A 161 5.38 -6.56 -14.89
N PHE A 162 6.22 -5.57 -15.22
CA PHE A 162 5.91 -4.15 -15.09
C PHE A 162 5.20 -3.64 -16.34
N ALA A 163 3.90 -3.88 -16.43
CA ALA A 163 3.15 -3.79 -17.67
C ALA A 163 3.08 -2.37 -18.25
N LYS A 164 2.75 -1.37 -17.41
CA LYS A 164 2.41 -0.03 -17.89
C LYS A 164 2.47 1.02 -16.77
N ILE A 165 2.85 2.25 -17.13
CA ILE A 165 2.59 3.45 -16.32
C ILE A 165 1.28 4.09 -16.77
N TYR A 166 0.43 4.40 -15.79
CA TYR A 166 -0.88 5.01 -15.98
C TYR A 166 -0.85 6.48 -15.60
N SER A 167 -1.46 7.30 -16.45
CA SER A 167 -1.78 8.69 -16.11
C SER A 167 -2.93 8.77 -15.12
N LYS A 168 -3.04 9.91 -14.43
CA LYS A 168 -4.16 10.18 -13.52
C LYS A 168 -5.51 10.14 -14.24
N ASP A 169 -5.56 10.59 -15.50
CA ASP A 169 -6.78 10.61 -16.30
C ASP A 169 -7.21 9.18 -16.69
N GLU A 170 -6.26 8.28 -16.98
CA GLU A 170 -6.57 6.87 -17.24
C GLU A 170 -7.12 6.17 -16.00
N VAL A 171 -6.53 6.42 -14.84
CA VAL A 171 -7.04 5.88 -13.56
C VAL A 171 -8.42 6.45 -13.24
N ALA A 172 -8.61 7.75 -13.42
CA ALA A 172 -9.92 8.38 -13.23
C ALA A 172 -10.99 7.78 -14.16
N ALA A 173 -10.65 7.49 -15.41
CA ALA A 173 -11.56 6.84 -16.36
C ALA A 173 -11.89 5.39 -15.95
N MET A 174 -10.92 4.62 -15.42
CA MET A 174 -11.19 3.27 -14.89
C MET A 174 -12.13 3.31 -13.70
N GLU A 175 -11.84 4.18 -12.73
CA GLU A 175 -12.69 4.33 -11.54
C GLU A 175 -14.08 4.82 -11.91
N ASP A 176 -14.21 5.70 -12.90
CA ASP A 176 -15.50 6.14 -13.43
C ASP A 176 -16.28 4.97 -14.04
N ASN A 177 -15.63 4.12 -14.83
CA ASN A 177 -16.24 2.91 -15.38
C ASN A 177 -16.69 1.96 -14.27
N MET A 178 -15.86 1.70 -13.25
CA MET A 178 -16.23 0.87 -12.10
C MET A 178 -17.48 1.40 -11.38
N ILE A 179 -17.57 2.73 -11.23
CA ILE A 179 -18.73 3.38 -10.60
C ILE A 179 -19.97 3.23 -11.49
N GLN A 180 -19.85 3.48 -12.79
CA GLN A 180 -20.98 3.35 -13.72
C GLN A 180 -21.49 1.92 -13.82
N GLU A 181 -20.60 0.93 -13.90
CA GLU A 181 -20.94 -0.49 -13.89
C GLU A 181 -21.67 -0.86 -12.60
N TYR A 182 -21.13 -0.47 -11.44
CA TYR A 182 -21.79 -0.70 -10.16
C TYR A 182 -23.20 -0.10 -10.11
N LEU A 183 -23.38 1.13 -10.61
CA LEU A 183 -24.69 1.78 -10.67
C LEU A 183 -25.68 1.01 -11.56
N ILE A 184 -25.23 0.53 -12.72
CA ILE A 184 -26.06 -0.24 -13.66
C ILE A 184 -26.39 -1.62 -13.10
N GLU A 185 -25.41 -2.36 -12.61
CA GLU A 185 -25.58 -3.73 -12.11
C GLU A 185 -26.49 -3.81 -10.88
N ASN A 186 -26.56 -2.74 -10.10
CA ASN A 186 -27.38 -2.67 -8.88
C ASN A 186 -28.66 -1.83 -9.07
N ASP A 187 -29.02 -1.46 -10.31
CA ASP A 187 -30.19 -0.65 -10.65
C ASP A 187 -30.29 0.65 -9.82
N LEU A 188 -29.15 1.31 -9.57
CA LEU A 188 -29.04 2.49 -8.72
C LEU A 188 -29.20 3.78 -9.54
N GLU A 189 -30.37 4.39 -9.46
CA GLU A 189 -30.66 5.67 -10.11
C GLU A 189 -30.52 6.89 -9.17
N GLY A 190 -30.48 8.10 -9.75
CA GLY A 190 -30.57 9.37 -9.01
C GLY A 190 -29.24 9.94 -8.51
N PHE A 191 -28.11 9.33 -8.88
CA PHE A 191 -26.79 9.90 -8.67
C PHE A 191 -26.48 10.98 -9.72
N THR A 192 -25.93 12.10 -9.27
CA THR A 192 -25.41 13.16 -10.14
C THR A 192 -23.90 13.22 -9.99
N LYS A 193 -23.17 13.20 -11.11
CA LYS A 193 -21.71 13.41 -11.13
C LYS A 193 -21.40 14.88 -10.86
N MET A 194 -20.63 15.14 -9.81
CA MET A 194 -20.26 16.47 -9.33
C MET A 194 -18.77 16.72 -9.59
N GLU A 195 -18.23 17.81 -9.03
CA GLU A 195 -16.79 18.09 -9.05
C GLU A 195 -15.97 16.93 -8.45
N LYS A 196 -14.71 16.80 -8.89
CA LYS A 196 -13.78 15.72 -8.49
C LYS A 196 -14.32 14.31 -8.79
N ASP A 197 -15.18 14.20 -9.80
CA ASP A 197 -15.81 12.95 -10.25
C ASP A 197 -16.61 12.22 -9.15
N VAL A 198 -17.07 12.96 -8.13
CA VAL A 198 -17.86 12.40 -7.02
C VAL A 198 -19.32 12.32 -7.43
N TYR A 199 -19.95 11.17 -7.23
CA TYR A 199 -21.37 10.94 -7.51
C TYR A 199 -22.18 11.11 -6.24
N VAL A 200 -23.18 11.99 -6.26
CA VAL A 200 -24.01 12.31 -5.09
C VAL A 200 -25.48 12.02 -5.37
N LYS A 201 -26.15 11.38 -4.42
CA LYS A 201 -27.59 11.17 -4.39
C LYS A 201 -28.15 11.62 -3.04
N VAL A 202 -29.07 12.57 -3.07
CA VAL A 202 -29.83 12.97 -1.87
C VAL A 202 -31.06 12.07 -1.77
N ILE A 203 -31.10 11.21 -0.75
CA ILE A 203 -32.17 10.25 -0.48
C ILE A 203 -33.35 10.93 0.21
N ASP A 204 -33.04 11.81 1.15
CA ASP A 204 -34.01 12.61 1.90
C ASP A 204 -33.46 14.03 2.00
N GLN A 205 -34.27 15.03 1.64
CA GLN A 205 -33.89 16.44 1.72
C GLN A 205 -33.76 16.92 3.16
N GLY A 206 -34.30 16.19 4.14
CA GLY A 206 -34.26 16.58 5.55
C GLY A 206 -35.22 17.74 5.86
N ASP A 207 -34.84 18.55 6.84
CA ASP A 207 -35.62 19.68 7.34
C ASP A 207 -35.39 20.92 6.45
N THR A 208 -36.26 21.10 5.45
CA THR A 208 -36.15 22.17 4.44
C THR A 208 -36.30 23.58 5.02
N ASP A 209 -36.74 23.72 6.27
CA ASP A 209 -36.82 25.01 6.97
C ASP A 209 -35.45 25.45 7.54
N THR A 210 -34.43 24.58 7.49
CA THR A 210 -33.06 24.89 7.94
C THR A 210 -32.18 25.46 6.83
N GLU A 211 -31.14 26.23 7.18
CA GLU A 211 -30.16 26.65 6.19
C GLU A 211 -29.38 25.44 5.64
N LYS A 212 -29.04 25.50 4.35
CA LYS A 212 -28.18 24.50 3.73
C LYS A 212 -26.73 24.67 4.14
N SER A 213 -26.03 23.56 4.31
CA SER A 213 -24.58 23.54 4.52
C SER A 213 -23.82 24.21 3.37
N LYS A 214 -22.73 24.89 3.72
CA LYS A 214 -21.77 25.52 2.80
C LYS A 214 -20.36 25.47 3.38
N ASN A 215 -19.36 25.76 2.55
CA ASN A 215 -17.97 25.88 3.01
C ASN A 215 -17.86 26.84 4.20
N GLY A 216 -17.09 26.42 5.20
CA GLY A 216 -16.96 27.08 6.50
C GLY A 216 -17.92 26.55 7.59
N ASN A 217 -19.00 25.85 7.22
CA ASN A 217 -19.84 25.20 8.22
C ASN A 217 -19.16 24.00 8.85
N THR A 218 -19.47 23.75 10.13
CA THR A 218 -19.25 22.46 10.78
C THR A 218 -20.50 21.60 10.60
N VAL A 219 -20.37 20.55 9.80
CA VAL A 219 -21.43 19.56 9.56
C VAL A 219 -21.20 18.36 10.44
N SER A 220 -22.22 17.97 11.18
CA SER A 220 -22.24 16.76 12.01
C SER A 220 -23.10 15.70 11.34
N PHE A 221 -22.65 14.44 11.35
CA PHE A 221 -23.34 13.35 10.66
C PHE A 221 -23.04 11.98 11.29
N THR A 222 -23.90 11.02 11.01
CA THR A 222 -23.60 9.57 11.19
C THR A 222 -23.29 8.97 9.83
N TYR A 223 -22.55 7.86 9.79
CA TYR A 223 -22.13 7.29 8.50
C TYR A 223 -21.77 5.80 8.53
N GLY A 224 -21.76 5.21 7.33
CA GLY A 224 -20.99 4.04 6.93
C GLY A 224 -20.14 4.33 5.69
N MET A 225 -18.99 3.67 5.59
CA MET A 225 -18.07 3.74 4.47
C MET A 225 -17.67 2.33 4.06
N TYR A 226 -17.79 2.06 2.76
CA TYR A 226 -17.64 0.74 2.16
C TYR A 226 -16.70 0.87 0.96
N GLU A 227 -15.88 -0.16 0.70
CA GLU A 227 -15.35 -0.32 -0.66
C GLU A 227 -16.55 -0.49 -1.61
N LEU A 228 -16.48 0.07 -2.82
CA LEU A 228 -17.58 -0.06 -3.77
C LEU A 228 -17.89 -1.53 -4.03
N GLY A 229 -19.16 -1.93 -3.85
CA GLY A 229 -19.61 -3.33 -3.96
C GLY A 229 -19.48 -4.17 -2.68
N ALA A 230 -18.81 -3.67 -1.63
CA ALA A 230 -18.69 -4.41 -0.37
C ALA A 230 -19.96 -4.32 0.49
N THR A 231 -20.27 -5.41 1.19
CA THR A 231 -21.41 -5.48 2.12
C THR A 231 -21.09 -4.91 3.50
N ASP A 232 -19.86 -5.12 3.97
CA ASP A 232 -19.43 -4.70 5.30
C ASP A 232 -18.65 -3.37 5.21
N PRO A 233 -18.94 -2.41 6.10
CA PRO A 233 -18.23 -1.15 6.11
C PRO A 233 -16.83 -1.32 6.72
N PHE A 234 -15.83 -0.69 6.10
CA PHE A 234 -14.48 -0.58 6.68
C PHE A 234 -14.40 0.55 7.73
N ALA A 235 -15.33 1.51 7.69
CA ALA A 235 -15.49 2.52 8.72
C ALA A 235 -16.97 2.86 8.89
N LYS A 236 -17.42 3.04 10.14
CA LYS A 236 -18.79 3.47 10.44
C LYS A 236 -18.85 4.19 11.78
N SER A 237 -19.81 5.09 11.93
CA SER A 237 -20.17 5.68 13.21
C SER A 237 -21.67 5.92 13.32
N SER A 238 -22.28 5.30 14.33
CA SER A 238 -23.64 5.64 14.77
C SER A 238 -23.67 6.85 15.72
N ALA A 239 -22.50 7.28 16.21
CA ALA A 239 -22.35 8.54 16.92
C ALA A 239 -22.14 9.68 15.92
N SER A 240 -22.71 10.83 16.22
CA SER A 240 -22.55 12.02 15.41
C SER A 240 -21.09 12.50 15.41
N VAL A 241 -20.45 12.52 14.25
CA VAL A 241 -19.08 13.04 14.06
C VAL A 241 -19.10 14.39 13.34
N PRO A 242 -18.28 15.37 13.75
CA PRO A 242 -18.20 16.66 13.08
C PRO A 242 -17.09 16.71 12.01
N THR A 243 -17.31 17.48 10.95
CA THR A 243 -16.27 17.94 10.01
C THR A 243 -16.53 19.39 9.59
N THR A 244 -15.49 20.14 9.24
CA THR A 244 -15.63 21.51 8.69
C THR A 244 -15.47 21.48 7.18
N LEU A 245 -16.47 21.99 6.44
CA LEU A 245 -16.44 21.97 4.98
C LEU A 245 -15.50 23.03 4.39
N GLY A 246 -14.82 22.67 3.31
CA GLY A 246 -13.96 23.54 2.52
C GLY A 246 -12.59 23.83 3.16
N VAL A 247 -12.16 23.04 4.14
CA VAL A 247 -10.80 23.13 4.68
C VAL A 247 -9.83 22.37 3.78
N LYS A 248 -8.60 22.89 3.65
CA LYS A 248 -7.60 22.39 2.69
C LYS A 248 -7.33 20.89 2.76
N ASP A 249 -7.36 20.33 3.97
CA ASP A 249 -6.99 18.94 4.23
C ASP A 249 -8.21 18.00 4.31
N ASN A 250 -9.41 18.48 3.97
CA ASN A 250 -10.59 17.62 3.94
C ASN A 250 -10.56 16.67 2.74
N LEU A 251 -11.16 15.50 2.90
CA LEU A 251 -11.33 14.56 1.80
C LEU A 251 -12.29 15.16 0.77
N GLY A 252 -11.94 15.02 -0.51
CA GLY A 252 -12.67 15.66 -1.60
C GLY A 252 -14.15 15.31 -1.62
N PHE A 253 -14.49 14.04 -1.37
CA PHE A 253 -15.88 13.59 -1.32
C PHE A 253 -16.67 14.12 -0.12
N VAL A 254 -16.00 14.47 0.99
CA VAL A 254 -16.67 15.05 2.16
C VAL A 254 -17.12 16.46 1.83
N ASP A 255 -16.25 17.28 1.24
CA ASP A 255 -16.61 18.62 0.81
C ASP A 255 -17.68 18.62 -0.29
N VAL A 256 -17.57 17.74 -1.27
CA VAL A 256 -18.54 17.68 -2.38
C VAL A 256 -19.86 17.09 -1.91
N GLY A 257 -19.83 15.98 -1.17
CA GLY A 257 -21.01 15.22 -0.78
C GLY A 257 -21.83 15.84 0.35
N LEU A 258 -21.19 16.58 1.27
CA LEU A 258 -21.88 17.18 2.43
C LEU A 258 -22.30 18.64 2.22
N ASN A 259 -22.01 19.22 1.05
CA ASN A 259 -22.37 20.59 0.73
C ASN A 259 -23.82 20.70 0.21
N ASN A 260 -24.47 21.85 0.44
CA ASN A 260 -25.82 22.14 -0.03
C ASN A 260 -26.91 21.17 0.52
N LEU A 261 -26.75 20.71 1.76
CA LEU A 261 -27.69 19.82 2.46
C LEU A 261 -28.37 20.52 3.63
N HIS A 262 -29.62 20.17 3.91
CA HIS A 262 -30.31 20.60 5.12
C HIS A 262 -29.99 19.67 6.31
N ASN A 263 -30.32 20.10 7.53
CA ASN A 263 -30.29 19.21 8.69
C ASN A 263 -31.19 17.99 8.47
N LYS A 264 -30.82 16.82 8.99
CA LYS A 264 -31.54 15.54 8.82
C LYS A 264 -31.59 15.02 7.38
N ALA A 265 -30.88 15.66 6.45
CA ALA A 265 -30.76 15.12 5.09
C ALA A 265 -30.05 13.75 5.14
N LYS A 266 -30.49 12.86 4.26
CA LYS A 266 -29.86 11.55 4.04
C LYS A 266 -29.26 11.53 2.65
N ILE A 267 -28.02 11.07 2.55
CA ILE A 267 -27.29 11.05 1.30
C ILE A 267 -26.58 9.72 1.08
N GLN A 268 -26.29 9.46 -0.18
CA GLN A 268 -25.33 8.48 -0.63
C GLN A 268 -24.32 9.17 -1.54
N VAL A 269 -23.05 8.83 -1.38
CA VAL A 269 -21.94 9.36 -2.16
C VAL A 269 -21.10 8.20 -2.66
N ILE A 270 -20.80 8.17 -3.95
CA ILE A 270 -19.78 7.28 -4.52
C ILE A 270 -18.60 8.16 -4.94
N SER A 271 -17.42 7.83 -4.43
CA SER A 271 -16.21 8.62 -4.65
C SER A 271 -15.13 7.79 -5.33
N PRO A 272 -14.44 8.31 -6.36
CA PRO A 272 -13.18 7.73 -6.81
C PRO A 272 -12.13 7.81 -5.70
N SER A 273 -11.08 6.99 -5.77
CA SER A 273 -10.02 6.93 -4.76
C SER A 273 -9.34 8.29 -4.57
N SER A 274 -9.11 9.01 -5.68
CA SER A 274 -8.43 10.32 -5.68
C SER A 274 -9.15 11.40 -4.86
N ALA A 275 -10.47 11.28 -4.67
CA ALA A 275 -11.26 12.16 -3.82
C ALA A 275 -11.52 11.57 -2.42
N ALA A 276 -11.26 10.28 -2.22
CA ALA A 276 -11.57 9.53 -1.00
C ALA A 276 -10.39 9.37 -0.05
N TYR A 277 -9.17 9.17 -0.55
CA TYR A 277 -7.98 8.92 0.26
C TYR A 277 -6.70 9.16 -0.55
N THR A 278 -5.55 9.06 0.11
CA THR A 278 -4.22 9.33 -0.50
C THR A 278 -3.55 8.03 -0.97
N ASN A 279 -2.22 7.93 -0.94
CA ASN A 279 -1.54 6.69 -1.34
C ASN A 279 -1.85 5.56 -0.35
N LEU A 280 -2.20 4.38 -0.85
CA LEU A 280 -2.37 3.18 -0.06
C LEU A 280 -1.45 2.07 -0.58
N ALA A 281 -0.86 1.30 0.33
CA ALA A 281 -0.05 0.16 -0.06
C ALA A 281 -0.92 -0.94 -0.69
N ARG A 282 -0.45 -1.55 -1.78
CA ARG A 282 -1.02 -2.74 -2.39
C ARG A 282 -0.40 -3.99 -1.74
N VAL A 283 -1.25 -4.89 -1.25
CA VAL A 283 -0.85 -6.17 -0.66
C VAL A 283 -1.18 -7.28 -1.66
N LEU A 284 -0.22 -8.15 -1.94
CA LEU A 284 -0.36 -9.22 -2.92
C LEU A 284 -0.18 -10.59 -2.23
N PRO A 285 -1.05 -11.57 -2.49
CA PRO A 285 -2.31 -11.44 -3.22
C PRO A 285 -3.34 -10.62 -2.43
N GLN A 286 -4.30 -10.00 -3.11
CA GLN A 286 -5.31 -9.16 -2.44
C GLN A 286 -6.10 -9.90 -1.35
N SER A 287 -6.27 -11.22 -1.50
CA SER A 287 -7.00 -12.08 -0.55
C SER A 287 -6.44 -12.07 0.88
N ILE A 288 -5.15 -11.79 1.08
CA ILE A 288 -4.56 -11.73 2.43
C ILE A 288 -4.72 -10.37 3.09
N ARG A 289 -5.11 -9.32 2.35
CA ARG A 289 -5.08 -7.92 2.82
C ARG A 289 -5.81 -7.71 4.14
N ASN A 290 -7.00 -8.30 4.29
CA ASN A 290 -7.79 -8.13 5.51
C ASN A 290 -7.08 -8.73 6.74
N ASP A 291 -6.52 -9.94 6.62
CA ASP A 291 -5.75 -10.56 7.71
C ASP A 291 -4.45 -9.80 7.99
N TYR A 292 -3.78 -9.31 6.94
CA TYR A 292 -2.58 -8.47 7.02
C TYR A 292 -2.85 -7.17 7.80
N PHE A 293 -3.99 -6.53 7.55
CA PHE A 293 -4.48 -5.38 8.32
C PHE A 293 -4.82 -5.75 9.77
N GLN A 294 -5.59 -6.83 9.98
CA GLN A 294 -6.00 -7.26 11.32
C GLN A 294 -4.81 -7.62 12.24
N LYS A 295 -3.71 -8.09 11.66
CA LYS A 295 -2.46 -8.38 12.38
C LYS A 295 -1.53 -7.18 12.54
N GLY A 296 -1.92 -6.00 12.03
CA GLY A 296 -1.18 -4.75 12.23
C GLY A 296 -0.02 -4.51 11.26
N TYR A 297 0.09 -5.28 10.18
CA TYR A 297 1.10 -5.04 9.14
C TYR A 297 0.69 -3.96 8.13
N LEU A 298 -0.54 -3.47 8.24
CA LEU A 298 -1.11 -2.41 7.40
C LEU A 298 -1.99 -1.51 8.26
N ASN A 299 -1.95 -0.20 7.99
CA ASN A 299 -2.70 0.80 8.78
C ASN A 299 -4.10 1.09 8.24
N VAL A 300 -4.36 0.73 6.97
CA VAL A 300 -5.62 1.04 6.28
C VAL A 300 -6.09 -0.19 5.51
N GLN A 301 -7.30 -0.64 5.77
CA GLN A 301 -7.87 -1.83 5.15
C GLN A 301 -8.17 -1.65 3.64
N LEU A 302 -8.48 -0.42 3.21
CA LEU A 302 -8.89 -0.09 1.84
C LEU A 302 -7.86 -0.46 0.78
N ASN A 303 -8.27 -1.05 -0.34
CA ASN A 303 -7.42 -1.24 -1.51
C ASN A 303 -7.10 0.08 -2.21
N PRO A 304 -5.88 0.28 -2.77
CA PRO A 304 -5.61 1.43 -3.62
C PRO A 304 -6.45 1.37 -4.89
N PHE A 305 -6.81 2.55 -5.44
CA PHE A 305 -7.60 2.70 -6.66
C PHE A 305 -8.96 2.00 -6.62
N GLN A 306 -9.54 1.88 -5.42
CA GLN A 306 -10.87 1.34 -5.20
C GLN A 306 -11.83 2.48 -4.85
N PRO A 307 -12.84 2.79 -5.69
CA PRO A 307 -13.89 3.72 -5.31
C PRO A 307 -14.57 3.29 -4.00
N ILE A 308 -15.11 4.26 -3.26
CA ILE A 308 -15.85 4.01 -2.02
C ILE A 308 -17.30 4.41 -2.16
N PHE A 309 -18.14 3.74 -1.39
CA PHE A 309 -19.53 4.13 -1.14
C PHE A 309 -19.64 4.68 0.28
N PHE A 310 -20.30 5.83 0.43
CA PHE A 310 -20.50 6.53 1.70
C PHE A 310 -21.99 6.84 1.87
N ASP A 311 -22.61 6.31 2.93
CA ASP A 311 -23.96 6.67 3.35
C ASP A 311 -23.89 7.55 4.59
N ALA A 312 -24.68 8.62 4.61
CA ALA A 312 -24.67 9.53 5.75
C ALA A 312 -26.04 10.15 6.03
N GLU A 313 -26.27 10.44 7.31
CA GLU A 313 -27.38 11.25 7.79
C GLU A 313 -26.84 12.47 8.56
N ILE A 314 -27.23 13.66 8.11
CA ILE A 314 -26.84 14.92 8.73
C ILE A 314 -27.57 15.10 10.05
N THR A 315 -26.84 15.28 11.14
CA THR A 315 -27.41 15.48 12.48
C THR A 315 -27.35 16.94 12.94
N GLY A 316 -26.53 17.77 12.29
CA GLY A 316 -26.44 19.19 12.60
C GLY A 316 -25.53 19.98 11.66
N ILE A 317 -25.83 21.26 11.51
CA ILE A 317 -25.04 22.24 10.74
C ILE A 317 -24.83 23.46 11.63
N LYS A 318 -23.59 23.90 11.76
CA LYS A 318 -23.18 25.09 12.52
C LYS A 318 -22.27 25.98 11.70
#